data_AF-A0A651HAE6-F1
#
_entry.id   AF-A0A651HAE6-F1
#
_cell.length_a   1.000
_cell.length_b   1.000
_cell.length_c   1.000
_cell.angle_alpha   90.00
_cell.angle_beta   90.00
_cell.angle_gamma   90.00
#
_symmetry.space_group_name_H-M   'P 1'
#
loop_
_entity.id
_entity.type
_entity.pdbx_description
1 polymer ?
#
loop_
_entity_poly.entity_id
_entity_poly.type
_entity_poly.pdbx_seq_one_letter_code
_entity_poly.pdbx_strand_id
1 'polypeptide(L)'
;MERGGHGGGGFRRGVGRRGWRGDPHPDSAPDPGRGGLPPGSHGARPGRLPLGCRPGPLGGCDLPPQRSGGGDPVPPAPLAGPPQGRAAGTGRRPGPGSRAEAPGCGPALRGSGRPSLYPSHITLTMRANLIAGLDIGTTKTCALIAELLSDGRRRPELKVLGVGQSRTGGVRREVVTNIEETTESIRRAVKEAELMAGVEVDRVWVAIGGDHIDARTSMGVVAVGGDEINRGDLQRVHEVARAVPLPPDREFLHAIPQEYEVDHQKGIKDPIGMSGTRLEAEVYLVTCASSAATNLRKAVNRAGYKVQALVLSPLATARAVLTEDEKEVGVALVGVGAATTEVCAYQEGKIRHIGVLPLGGDTVTNDLVRGLSIPFAEAQRAKERHGVAFAQLVDPQETVELPGPGPGQTRHVARELIAHIVEQRMDEIFGLAQQELEKAEVMDRLGAGIVLTGGTMALNGILEMAQQCFAAPVRVGVPSEGLSGLADSVARPRFSTVTGLCLYGADRFHETGEGASTLSSNWLTRIGAWVREFF
;
A
#
# COMPACT_ATOMS: atom_id res chain seq x y z
N MET A 1 51.11 -41.43 37.72
CA MET A 1 50.40 -42.55 37.06
C MET A 1 49.27 -42.93 38.00
N GLU A 2 47.99 -42.85 37.64
CA GLU A 2 47.37 -42.48 36.34
C GLU A 2 46.18 -41.51 36.54
N ARG A 3 45.54 -41.07 35.45
CA ARG A 3 44.34 -40.21 35.45
C ARG A 3 43.10 -41.13 35.31
N GLY A 4 41.91 -40.86 35.83
CA GLY A 4 41.26 -39.60 36.20
C GLY A 4 40.37 -39.11 35.04
N GLY A 5 39.04 -39.00 35.17
CA GLY A 5 38.16 -39.36 36.30
C GLY A 5 36.68 -39.05 35.98
N HIS A 6 35.74 -39.54 36.81
CA HIS A 6 34.30 -39.25 36.68
C HIS A 6 33.77 -38.57 37.96
N GLY A 7 33.09 -37.43 37.79
CA GLY A 7 32.41 -36.73 38.88
C GLY A 7 30.90 -37.00 38.88
N GLY A 8 30.34 -37.47 39.99
CA GLY A 8 28.89 -37.61 40.16
C GLY A 8 28.46 -38.13 41.53
N GLY A 9 27.61 -37.38 42.23
CA GLY A 9 26.66 -37.97 43.19
C GLY A 9 26.77 -37.70 44.70
N GLY A 10 26.73 -36.43 45.13
CA GLY A 10 25.90 -35.92 46.24
C GLY A 10 25.92 -36.53 47.67
N PHE A 11 24.99 -36.03 48.51
CA PHE A 11 24.31 -36.71 49.64
C PHE A 11 23.16 -35.77 50.13
N ARG A 12 21.89 -36.22 50.21
CA ARG A 12 21.18 -36.87 51.36
C ARG A 12 20.75 -35.89 52.49
N ARG A 13 19.60 -36.03 53.17
CA ARG A 13 18.61 -37.15 53.24
C ARG A 13 17.23 -36.76 53.84
N GLY A 14 16.16 -37.42 53.38
CA GLY A 14 15.01 -37.86 54.21
C GLY A 14 13.78 -36.93 54.36
N VAL A 15 12.55 -37.41 54.67
CA VAL A 15 12.05 -38.79 54.91
C VAL A 15 10.55 -38.97 54.57
N GLY A 16 10.19 -39.94 53.69
CA GLY A 16 8.95 -40.77 53.74
C GLY A 16 7.56 -40.13 53.46
N ARG A 17 6.46 -40.90 53.27
CA ARG A 17 6.28 -42.37 53.05
C ARG A 17 4.81 -42.70 52.62
N ARG A 18 4.61 -43.62 51.64
CA ARG A 18 3.32 -44.28 51.22
C ARG A 18 2.28 -43.39 50.47
N GLY A 19 1.42 -43.88 49.56
CA GLY A 19 1.41 -45.14 48.77
C GLY A 19 0.01 -45.71 48.40
N TRP A 20 -0.17 -46.19 47.13
CA TRP A 20 -1.32 -46.95 46.56
C TRP A 20 -2.68 -46.21 46.44
N ARG A 21 -3.68 -46.59 45.61
CA ARG A 21 -3.83 -47.14 44.22
C ARG A 21 -5.36 -47.36 43.96
N GLY A 22 -5.92 -46.98 42.80
CA GLY A 22 -7.21 -47.54 42.28
C GLY A 22 -8.39 -46.57 42.04
N ASP A 23 -9.14 -46.83 40.96
CA ASP A 23 -10.31 -46.12 40.39
C ASP A 23 -11.62 -46.97 40.54
N PRO A 24 -12.79 -46.76 39.87
CA PRO A 24 -13.47 -45.57 39.28
C PRO A 24 -15.03 -45.45 39.53
N HIS A 25 -15.68 -44.31 39.17
CA HIS A 25 -17.14 -44.12 38.86
C HIS A 25 -18.22 -44.42 39.96
N PRO A 26 -19.56 -44.14 39.77
CA PRO A 26 -20.31 -43.16 38.95
C PRO A 26 -21.48 -42.38 39.69
N ASP A 27 -22.12 -41.44 38.98
CA ASP A 27 -23.56 -41.01 38.97
C ASP A 27 -24.41 -40.50 40.18
N SER A 28 -25.34 -39.59 39.82
CA SER A 28 -26.67 -39.26 40.42
C SER A 28 -26.81 -38.18 41.53
N ALA A 29 -28.01 -37.57 41.60
CA ALA A 29 -28.40 -36.42 42.46
C ALA A 29 -29.66 -36.74 43.31
N PRO A 30 -30.04 -35.91 44.33
CA PRO A 30 -31.22 -35.04 44.15
C PRO A 30 -31.27 -33.71 44.98
N ASP A 31 -32.36 -32.95 44.76
CA ASP A 31 -32.84 -31.73 45.47
C ASP A 31 -33.46 -32.07 46.87
N PRO A 32 -33.45 -31.17 47.90
CA PRO A 32 -34.55 -30.18 48.08
C PRO A 32 -34.16 -28.82 48.72
N GLY A 33 -34.86 -27.74 48.35
CA GLY A 33 -34.71 -26.39 48.94
C GLY A 33 -35.61 -26.02 50.14
N ARG A 34 -35.27 -24.89 50.81
CA ARG A 34 -36.14 -24.11 51.73
C ARG A 34 -35.82 -22.60 51.61
N GLY A 35 -36.81 -21.73 51.81
CA GLY A 35 -36.66 -20.27 51.59
C GLY A 35 -36.91 -19.39 52.83
N GLY A 36 -36.69 -18.07 52.65
CA GLY A 36 -36.95 -17.02 53.63
C GLY A 36 -36.98 -15.62 53.00
N LEU A 37 -37.92 -14.77 53.44
CA LEU A 37 -38.16 -13.35 53.08
C LEU A 37 -37.92 -12.46 54.32
N PRO A 38 -38.10 -11.11 54.32
CA PRO A 38 -38.32 -10.09 53.26
C PRO A 38 -37.19 -8.99 53.38
N PRO A 39 -37.37 -7.65 53.17
CA PRO A 39 -38.33 -6.81 52.42
C PRO A 39 -37.63 -5.79 51.46
N GLY A 40 -38.36 -4.81 50.87
CA GLY A 40 -37.73 -3.55 50.36
C GLY A 40 -38.28 -2.95 49.05
N SER A 41 -39.42 -2.26 49.11
CA SER A 41 -40.18 -1.61 48.02
C SER A 41 -39.50 -0.50 47.18
N HIS A 42 -39.93 -0.39 45.90
CA HIS A 42 -39.82 0.75 44.95
C HIS A 42 -38.42 1.08 44.35
N GLY A 43 -38.29 1.41 43.04
CA GLY A 43 -39.28 1.41 41.96
C GLY A 43 -38.72 1.85 40.57
N ALA A 44 -39.58 1.77 39.53
CA ALA A 44 -39.40 2.28 38.16
C ALA A 44 -38.30 1.69 37.23
N ARG A 45 -38.74 0.96 36.19
CA ARG A 45 -38.08 0.85 34.87
C ARG A 45 -39.18 0.84 33.77
N PRO A 46 -39.00 1.50 32.61
CA PRO A 46 -39.98 1.45 31.52
C PRO A 46 -39.88 0.13 30.74
N GLY A 47 -41.04 -0.43 30.35
CA GLY A 47 -41.13 -1.68 29.59
C GLY A 47 -41.16 -1.49 28.06
N ARG A 48 -40.76 -2.52 27.31
CA ARG A 48 -40.97 -2.62 25.85
C ARG A 48 -42.37 -3.15 25.56
N LEU A 49 -42.98 -2.69 24.46
CA LEU A 49 -44.19 -3.29 23.86
C LEU A 49 -43.87 -3.77 22.43
N PRO A 50 -44.31 -4.97 22.01
CA PRO A 50 -44.19 -5.45 20.63
C PRO A 50 -45.51 -5.35 19.86
N LEU A 51 -45.51 -4.70 18.69
CA LEU A 51 -46.58 -4.77 17.68
C LEU A 51 -45.96 -4.72 16.28
N GLY A 52 -46.49 -5.50 15.32
CA GLY A 52 -45.92 -5.59 13.97
C GLY A 52 -46.55 -6.66 13.08
N CYS A 53 -47.85 -6.56 12.81
CA CYS A 53 -48.54 -7.44 11.85
C CYS A 53 -48.32 -6.98 10.39
N ARG A 54 -48.24 -7.92 9.44
CA ARG A 54 -48.39 -7.65 7.99
C ARG A 54 -49.87 -7.38 7.66
N PRO A 55 -50.21 -6.59 6.62
CA PRO A 55 -50.42 -7.21 5.29
C PRO A 55 -50.13 -6.31 4.05
N GLY A 56 -50.04 -6.95 2.88
CA GLY A 56 -50.61 -6.45 1.60
C GLY A 56 -49.89 -5.33 0.81
N PRO A 57 -49.60 -5.53 -0.50
CA PRO A 57 -49.17 -4.47 -1.42
C PRO A 57 -50.34 -3.82 -2.18
N LEU A 58 -50.27 -2.51 -2.44
CA LEU A 58 -51.18 -1.77 -3.33
C LEU A 58 -50.49 -0.55 -3.96
N GLY A 59 -50.99 -0.10 -5.11
CA GLY A 59 -50.85 1.30 -5.58
C GLY A 59 -49.69 1.61 -6.52
N GLY A 60 -49.82 1.24 -7.80
CA GLY A 60 -49.16 1.98 -8.88
C GLY A 60 -50.00 3.22 -9.24
N CYS A 61 -49.34 4.31 -9.66
CA CYS A 61 -50.00 5.54 -10.12
C CYS A 61 -49.36 6.05 -11.42
N ASP A 62 -50.05 5.86 -12.54
CA ASP A 62 -49.71 6.47 -13.82
C ASP A 62 -50.04 7.97 -13.83
N LEU A 63 -49.19 8.77 -14.49
CA LEU A 63 -49.55 10.12 -14.96
C LEU A 63 -49.08 10.32 -16.41
N PRO A 64 -49.81 11.11 -17.22
CA PRO A 64 -49.81 10.97 -18.68
C PRO A 64 -48.70 11.76 -19.39
N PRO A 65 -48.33 11.35 -20.63
CA PRO A 65 -47.37 12.07 -21.46
C PRO A 65 -47.96 13.32 -22.10
N GLN A 66 -47.13 14.36 -22.29
CA GLN A 66 -47.45 15.50 -23.16
C GLN A 66 -46.49 15.59 -24.34
N ARG A 67 -47.07 15.64 -25.55
CA ARG A 67 -46.50 16.31 -26.74
C ARG A 67 -47.23 17.67 -26.84
N SER A 68 -46.81 18.68 -27.60
CA SER A 68 -45.89 18.75 -28.76
C SER A 68 -45.45 20.20 -29.01
N GLY A 69 -44.30 20.37 -29.69
CA GLY A 69 -43.88 21.64 -30.32
C GLY A 69 -42.85 22.43 -29.50
N GLY A 70 -41.92 23.17 -30.11
CA GLY A 70 -41.64 23.27 -31.55
C GLY A 70 -40.99 24.61 -31.91
N GLY A 71 -39.72 24.60 -32.33
CA GLY A 71 -39.01 25.80 -32.78
C GLY A 71 -37.50 25.72 -32.56
N ASP A 72 -36.73 25.51 -33.64
CA ASP A 72 -35.27 25.67 -33.65
C ASP A 72 -34.89 27.16 -33.70
N PRO A 73 -33.72 27.52 -33.13
CA PRO A 73 -32.88 28.54 -33.75
C PRO A 73 -31.42 28.09 -33.97
N VAL A 74 -30.92 28.47 -35.14
CA VAL A 74 -29.58 28.23 -35.71
C VAL A 74 -28.42 28.66 -34.77
N PRO A 75 -27.29 27.92 -34.71
CA PRO A 75 -26.14 28.28 -33.87
C PRO A 75 -25.22 29.35 -34.51
N PRO A 76 -24.57 30.21 -33.70
CA PRO A 76 -23.48 31.07 -34.16
C PRO A 76 -22.13 30.32 -34.26
N ALA A 77 -21.32 30.72 -35.25
CA ALA A 77 -19.99 30.19 -35.55
C ALA A 77 -18.85 30.85 -34.71
N PRO A 78 -17.63 30.28 -34.67
CA PRO A 78 -16.60 30.66 -33.68
C PRO A 78 -15.85 31.97 -33.99
N LEU A 79 -15.32 32.60 -32.94
CA LEU A 79 -14.42 33.76 -33.04
C LEU A 79 -12.98 33.35 -33.34
N ALA A 80 -12.28 34.20 -34.09
CA ALA A 80 -10.98 33.89 -34.70
C ALA A 80 -9.76 34.29 -33.85
N GLY A 81 -8.58 33.82 -34.27
CA GLY A 81 -7.28 34.13 -33.67
C GLY A 81 -6.70 35.52 -34.02
N PRO A 82 -5.44 35.79 -33.63
CA PRO A 82 -4.89 37.14 -33.54
C PRO A 82 -4.33 37.70 -34.87
N PRO A 83 -4.26 39.05 -35.00
CA PRO A 83 -3.59 39.70 -36.12
C PRO A 83 -2.05 39.64 -35.99
N GLN A 84 -1.36 39.48 -37.12
CA GLN A 84 0.11 39.64 -37.21
C GLN A 84 0.46 41.00 -37.82
N GLY A 85 1.51 41.66 -37.29
CA GLY A 85 2.05 42.92 -37.80
C GLY A 85 3.54 42.82 -38.15
N ARG A 86 3.88 43.10 -39.41
CA ARG A 86 5.25 43.31 -39.94
C ARG A 86 5.56 44.83 -39.95
N ALA A 87 6.78 45.35 -40.05
CA ALA A 87 8.17 44.88 -39.82
C ALA A 87 9.15 46.09 -39.99
N ALA A 88 10.47 45.84 -39.92
CA ALA A 88 11.61 46.77 -40.20
C ALA A 88 11.92 47.86 -39.15
N GLY A 89 13.18 48.32 -38.99
CA GLY A 89 14.45 47.86 -39.60
C GLY A 89 15.69 48.74 -39.26
N THR A 90 16.87 48.36 -39.79
CA THR A 90 18.23 48.96 -39.55
C THR A 90 18.86 48.66 -38.16
N GLY A 91 20.18 48.59 -37.93
CA GLY A 91 21.41 48.90 -38.70
C GLY A 91 22.20 50.05 -38.04
N ARG A 92 23.53 50.05 -37.79
CA ARG A 92 24.70 49.20 -38.16
C ARG A 92 25.78 49.22 -37.02
N ARG A 93 26.85 48.43 -37.15
CA ARG A 93 28.15 48.61 -36.42
C ARG A 93 28.90 49.88 -36.85
N PRO A 94 29.92 50.33 -36.09
CA PRO A 94 31.30 50.17 -36.61
C PRO A 94 32.38 49.84 -35.54
N GLY A 95 33.63 49.72 -36.03
CA GLY A 95 34.93 49.68 -35.34
C GLY A 95 36.03 49.65 -36.43
N PRO A 96 37.34 49.45 -36.14
CA PRO A 96 38.06 49.46 -34.85
C PRO A 96 39.16 50.56 -34.79
N GLY A 97 39.99 50.58 -33.74
CA GLY A 97 41.15 51.48 -33.57
C GLY A 97 42.31 50.82 -32.79
N SER A 98 43.52 51.39 -32.80
CA SER A 98 44.77 50.66 -32.47
C SER A 98 45.83 51.43 -31.67
N ARG A 99 46.73 50.69 -30.98
CA ARG A 99 47.94 51.14 -30.23
C ARG A 99 47.62 51.92 -28.93
N ALA A 100 48.41 51.87 -27.84
CA ALA A 100 49.69 51.21 -27.52
C ALA A 100 49.66 50.70 -26.03
N GLU A 101 50.70 50.41 -25.22
CA GLU A 101 52.18 50.44 -25.31
C GLU A 101 52.81 49.49 -24.24
N ALA A 102 54.14 49.40 -24.09
CA ALA A 102 54.86 48.74 -22.99
C ALA A 102 56.08 49.58 -22.54
N PRO A 103 56.58 49.52 -21.27
CA PRO A 103 57.46 48.39 -20.85
C PRO A 103 57.51 48.08 -19.31
N GLY A 104 58.25 47.01 -18.94
CA GLY A 104 59.18 47.07 -17.78
C GLY A 104 58.93 46.17 -16.54
N CYS A 105 59.92 45.31 -16.25
CA CYS A 105 60.23 44.67 -14.95
C CYS A 105 59.25 43.64 -14.34
N GLY A 106 59.83 42.68 -13.58
CA GLY A 106 59.14 41.70 -12.73
C GLY A 106 59.53 41.87 -11.24
N PRO A 107 59.52 40.83 -10.37
CA PRO A 107 59.43 39.40 -10.69
C PRO A 107 58.47 38.52 -9.81
N ALA A 108 58.33 37.27 -10.24
CA ALA A 108 58.13 36.05 -9.43
C ALA A 108 56.74 35.68 -8.81
N LEU A 109 56.62 34.36 -8.59
CA LEU A 109 55.67 33.59 -7.75
C LEU A 109 54.21 33.35 -8.21
N ARG A 110 54.00 32.09 -8.65
CA ARG A 110 52.86 31.18 -8.33
C ARG A 110 51.42 31.71 -8.45
N GLY A 111 50.76 31.36 -9.55
CA GLY A 111 49.29 31.36 -9.68
C GLY A 111 48.81 30.26 -10.63
N SER A 112 48.24 29.18 -10.09
CA SER A 112 47.82 28.00 -10.86
C SER A 112 46.41 28.13 -11.43
N GLY A 113 46.24 27.79 -12.72
CA GLY A 113 45.00 27.30 -13.34
C GLY A 113 43.71 28.10 -13.11
N ARG A 114 43.29 28.92 -14.08
CA ARG A 114 41.88 29.31 -14.21
C ARG A 114 41.07 28.09 -14.66
N PRO A 115 40.01 27.66 -13.93
CA PRO A 115 39.12 26.60 -14.42
C PRO A 115 38.38 27.05 -15.68
N SER A 116 38.25 26.17 -16.66
CA SER A 116 37.39 26.42 -17.81
C SER A 116 35.94 26.12 -17.44
N LEU A 117 35.07 27.14 -17.48
CA LEU A 117 33.64 27.01 -17.16
C LEU A 117 32.87 26.41 -18.34
N TYR A 118 33.04 25.11 -18.54
CA TYR A 118 32.06 24.27 -19.24
C TYR A 118 31.30 23.45 -18.19
N PRO A 119 29.97 23.31 -18.30
CA PRO A 119 29.23 22.39 -17.43
C PRO A 119 29.74 20.97 -17.69
N SER A 120 30.21 20.30 -16.64
CA SER A 120 30.65 18.91 -16.71
C SER A 120 29.48 18.03 -17.18
N HIS A 121 29.65 17.37 -18.33
CA HIS A 121 28.70 16.36 -18.79
C HIS A 121 28.49 15.32 -17.68
N ILE A 122 27.26 15.19 -17.19
CA ILE A 122 26.90 14.11 -16.28
C ILE A 122 26.94 12.83 -17.12
N THR A 123 28.02 12.07 -16.97
CA THR A 123 28.20 10.79 -17.64
C THR A 123 27.30 9.76 -16.97
N LEU A 124 26.06 9.64 -17.45
CA LEU A 124 25.11 8.65 -16.95
C LEU A 124 25.73 7.25 -17.03
N THR A 125 25.95 6.63 -15.87
CA THR A 125 26.50 5.28 -15.78
C THR A 125 25.35 4.29 -15.78
N MET A 126 25.07 3.70 -16.95
CA MET A 126 24.08 2.64 -17.07
C MET A 126 24.45 1.46 -16.17
N ARG A 127 23.47 0.92 -15.43
CA ARG A 127 23.61 -0.28 -14.61
C ARG A 127 22.51 -1.26 -14.99
N ALA A 128 22.86 -2.53 -15.19
CA ALA A 128 21.91 -3.54 -15.68
C ALA A 128 20.82 -3.91 -14.66
N ASN A 129 21.12 -3.72 -13.36
CA ASN A 129 20.31 -4.18 -12.23
C ASN A 129 19.39 -3.09 -11.66
N LEU A 130 18.95 -2.14 -12.49
CA LEU A 130 18.05 -1.06 -12.05
C LEU A 130 16.61 -1.54 -11.97
N ILE A 131 15.93 -1.12 -10.90
CA ILE A 131 14.51 -1.36 -10.63
C ILE A 131 13.88 -0.03 -10.23
N ALA A 132 12.73 0.29 -10.83
CA ALA A 132 11.99 1.51 -10.54
C ALA A 132 10.54 1.19 -10.10
N GLY A 133 10.16 1.68 -8.93
CA GLY A 133 8.81 1.60 -8.39
C GLY A 133 8.09 2.95 -8.48
N LEU A 134 6.80 2.93 -8.79
CA LEU A 134 5.94 4.11 -8.93
C LEU A 134 4.60 3.93 -8.18
N ASP A 135 4.45 4.66 -7.08
CA ASP A 135 3.24 4.78 -6.26
C ASP A 135 2.48 6.05 -6.68
N ILE A 136 1.20 5.92 -7.07
CA ILE A 136 0.36 7.03 -7.59
C ILE A 136 -0.83 7.29 -6.64
N GLY A 137 -0.54 7.41 -5.34
CA GLY A 137 -1.53 7.73 -4.32
C GLY A 137 -2.26 9.07 -4.54
N THR A 138 -3.48 9.18 -4.00
CA THR A 138 -4.41 10.31 -4.21
C THR A 138 -3.81 11.70 -3.91
N THR A 139 -2.87 11.83 -2.96
CA THR A 139 -2.26 13.11 -2.58
C THR A 139 -0.79 13.27 -3.00
N LYS A 140 -0.05 12.17 -3.13
CA LYS A 140 1.40 12.12 -3.41
C LYS A 140 1.69 11.03 -4.44
N THR A 141 2.31 11.41 -5.56
CA THR A 141 2.94 10.46 -6.50
C THR A 141 4.41 10.32 -6.10
N CYS A 142 4.91 9.10 -6.03
CA CYS A 142 6.22 8.78 -5.48
C CYS A 142 6.94 7.77 -6.38
N ALA A 143 8.15 8.10 -6.79
CA ALA A 143 9.04 7.21 -7.51
C ALA A 143 10.23 6.81 -6.63
N LEU A 144 10.69 5.58 -6.78
CA LEU A 144 11.88 5.04 -6.14
C LEU A 144 12.72 4.34 -7.21
N ILE A 145 14.02 4.64 -7.26
CA ILE A 145 14.98 3.93 -8.12
C ILE A 145 16.01 3.26 -7.22
N ALA A 146 16.15 1.94 -7.40
CA ALA A 146 17.08 1.11 -6.66
C ALA A 146 17.94 0.24 -7.61
N GLU A 147 19.09 -0.17 -7.11
CA GLU A 147 20.00 -1.13 -7.74
C GLU A 147 19.95 -2.45 -6.94
N LEU A 148 19.70 -3.56 -7.61
CA LEU A 148 19.75 -4.89 -7.02
C LEU A 148 21.20 -5.36 -6.85
N LEU A 149 21.65 -5.47 -5.60
CA LEU A 149 23.00 -5.88 -5.22
C LEU A 149 23.14 -7.40 -5.17
N SER A 150 22.19 -8.08 -4.52
CA SER A 150 22.11 -9.54 -4.44
C SER A 150 20.65 -10.00 -4.37
N ASP A 151 20.40 -11.21 -4.87
CA ASP A 151 19.12 -11.92 -4.82
C ASP A 151 18.72 -12.29 -3.38
N GLY A 152 19.69 -12.75 -2.59
CA GLY A 152 19.53 -13.14 -1.20
C GLY A 152 18.74 -14.44 -1.01
N ARG A 153 19.02 -15.18 0.06
CA ARG A 153 18.35 -16.48 0.33
C ARG A 153 16.93 -16.38 0.89
N ARG A 154 16.40 -15.16 1.08
CA ARG A 154 15.06 -14.89 1.66
C ARG A 154 14.45 -13.55 1.19
N ARG A 155 15.30 -12.54 0.97
CA ARG A 155 14.89 -11.18 0.61
C ARG A 155 16.03 -10.49 -0.16
N PRO A 156 15.74 -9.79 -1.28
CA PRO A 156 16.77 -9.14 -2.09
C PRO A 156 17.40 -7.94 -1.39
N GLU A 157 18.69 -7.73 -1.64
CA GLU A 157 19.44 -6.57 -1.15
C GLU A 157 19.38 -5.44 -2.16
N LEU A 158 18.66 -4.37 -1.81
CA LEU A 158 18.49 -3.19 -2.64
C LEU A 158 19.33 -2.02 -2.14
N LYS A 159 19.97 -1.33 -3.08
CA LYS A 159 20.61 -0.04 -2.86
C LYS A 159 19.74 1.06 -3.41
N VAL A 160 19.12 1.84 -2.54
CA VAL A 160 18.33 3.00 -2.94
C VAL A 160 19.27 4.04 -3.54
N LEU A 161 19.05 4.37 -4.81
CA LEU A 161 19.83 5.36 -5.56
C LEU A 161 19.15 6.73 -5.57
N GLY A 162 17.83 6.77 -5.70
CA GLY A 162 17.09 8.03 -5.78
C GLY A 162 15.61 7.89 -5.45
N VAL A 163 15.03 8.95 -4.88
CA VAL A 163 13.61 9.06 -4.52
C VAL A 163 13.08 10.37 -5.10
N GLY A 164 11.87 10.36 -5.66
CA GLY A 164 11.22 11.56 -6.17
C GLY A 164 9.74 11.58 -5.83
N GLN A 165 9.19 12.78 -5.59
CA GLN A 165 7.86 12.99 -5.04
C GLN A 165 7.20 14.22 -5.67
N SER A 166 6.00 14.04 -6.23
CA SER A 166 5.12 15.16 -6.56
C SER A 166 3.86 15.12 -5.70
N ARG A 167 3.24 16.28 -5.51
CA ARG A 167 1.79 16.30 -5.24
C ARG A 167 1.07 15.66 -6.43
N THR A 168 0.09 14.80 -6.19
CA THR A 168 -0.73 14.23 -7.26
C THR A 168 -1.79 15.23 -7.71
N GLY A 169 -1.93 15.40 -9.02
CA GLY A 169 -3.13 15.92 -9.66
C GLY A 169 -3.88 14.79 -10.37
N GLY A 170 -5.17 14.98 -10.64
CA GLY A 170 -5.95 14.07 -11.48
C GLY A 170 -6.25 12.66 -10.94
N VAL A 171 -6.07 12.38 -9.65
CA VAL A 171 -6.40 11.08 -9.02
C VAL A 171 -7.34 11.29 -7.83
N ARG A 172 -8.31 10.37 -7.63
CA ARG A 172 -9.20 10.32 -6.46
C ARG A 172 -9.51 8.87 -6.09
N ARG A 173 -9.31 8.49 -4.82
CA ARG A 173 -9.43 7.09 -4.35
C ARG A 173 -8.64 6.12 -5.25
N GLU A 174 -7.43 6.52 -5.62
CA GLU A 174 -6.51 5.79 -6.51
C GLU A 174 -6.99 5.60 -7.97
N VAL A 175 -8.21 6.06 -8.31
CA VAL A 175 -8.70 6.11 -9.70
C VAL A 175 -8.26 7.40 -10.37
N VAL A 176 -7.71 7.27 -11.59
CA VAL A 176 -7.33 8.40 -12.46
C VAL A 176 -8.58 9.09 -13.02
N THR A 177 -8.83 10.32 -12.58
CA THR A 177 -9.92 11.20 -13.05
C THR A 177 -9.48 12.24 -14.09
N ASN A 178 -8.18 12.60 -14.13
CA ASN A 178 -7.59 13.44 -15.17
C ASN A 178 -6.21 12.85 -15.56
N ILE A 179 -6.09 12.36 -16.80
CA ILE A 179 -4.89 11.66 -17.26
C ILE A 179 -3.72 12.65 -17.42
N GLU A 180 -3.97 13.86 -17.89
CA GLU A 180 -2.99 14.91 -18.16
C GLU A 180 -2.35 15.43 -16.86
N GLU A 181 -3.14 15.70 -15.82
CA GLU A 181 -2.63 16.05 -14.48
C GLU A 181 -1.82 14.89 -13.85
N THR A 182 -2.31 13.66 -13.98
CA THR A 182 -1.62 12.47 -13.47
C THR A 182 -0.29 12.25 -14.21
N THR A 183 -0.29 12.44 -15.53
CA THR A 183 0.89 12.33 -16.42
C THR A 183 2.01 13.28 -15.96
N GLU A 184 1.66 14.52 -15.64
CA GLU A 184 2.64 15.52 -15.17
C GLU A 184 3.12 15.25 -13.74
N SER A 185 2.26 14.68 -12.89
CA SER A 185 2.63 14.22 -11.54
C SER A 185 3.68 13.09 -11.62
N ILE A 186 3.41 12.06 -12.42
CA ILE A 186 4.35 10.94 -12.70
C ILE A 186 5.67 11.47 -13.27
N ARG A 187 5.61 12.35 -14.28
CA ARG A 187 6.81 12.89 -14.93
C ARG A 187 7.75 13.58 -13.94
N ARG A 188 7.20 14.39 -13.02
CA ARG A 188 7.98 15.08 -11.97
C ARG A 188 8.59 14.11 -10.99
N ALA A 189 7.78 13.20 -10.43
CA ALA A 189 8.26 12.24 -9.44
C ALA A 189 9.38 11.33 -10.01
N VAL A 190 9.23 10.82 -11.24
CA VAL A 190 10.26 9.96 -11.85
C VAL A 190 11.51 10.75 -12.24
N LYS A 191 11.39 11.94 -12.87
CA LYS A 191 12.58 12.75 -13.23
C LYS A 191 13.35 13.26 -12.01
N GLU A 192 12.71 13.48 -10.86
CA GLU A 192 13.40 13.78 -9.60
C GLU A 192 14.18 12.55 -9.08
N ALA A 193 13.58 11.35 -9.12
CA ALA A 193 14.25 10.12 -8.73
C ALA A 193 15.46 9.81 -9.64
N GLU A 194 15.31 9.98 -10.96
CA GLU A 194 16.39 9.82 -11.95
C GLU A 194 17.53 10.82 -11.73
N LEU A 195 17.21 12.09 -11.49
CA LEU A 195 18.18 13.14 -11.17
C LEU A 195 18.95 12.84 -9.88
N MET A 196 18.27 12.33 -8.86
CA MET A 196 18.90 11.93 -7.59
C MET A 196 19.78 10.67 -7.74
N ALA A 197 19.33 9.70 -8.55
CA ALA A 197 20.04 8.45 -8.79
C ALA A 197 21.22 8.56 -9.78
N GLY A 198 21.23 9.59 -10.64
CA GLY A 198 22.22 9.76 -11.70
C GLY A 198 22.07 8.77 -12.86
N VAL A 199 20.86 8.25 -13.09
CA VAL A 199 20.50 7.26 -14.11
C VAL A 199 19.12 7.56 -14.68
N GLU A 200 18.82 7.08 -15.90
CA GLU A 200 17.46 7.11 -16.48
C GLU A 200 16.86 5.71 -16.52
N VAL A 201 15.53 5.62 -16.50
CA VAL A 201 14.74 4.38 -16.54
C VAL A 201 13.63 4.46 -17.60
N ASP A 202 13.38 3.36 -18.32
CA ASP A 202 12.33 3.29 -19.35
C ASP A 202 11.09 2.51 -18.88
N ARG A 203 11.20 1.76 -17.78
CA ARG A 203 10.17 0.87 -17.24
C ARG A 203 9.98 1.08 -15.74
N VAL A 204 8.72 0.97 -15.28
CA VAL A 204 8.33 1.09 -13.86
C VAL A 204 7.36 -0.02 -13.46
N TRP A 205 7.53 -0.54 -12.25
CA TRP A 205 6.52 -1.30 -11.52
C TRP A 205 5.56 -0.31 -10.85
N VAL A 206 4.25 -0.45 -11.07
CA VAL A 206 3.28 0.59 -10.68
C VAL A 206 2.25 0.03 -9.71
N ALA A 207 1.99 0.74 -8.62
CA ALA A 207 0.93 0.38 -7.67
C ALA A 207 -0.47 0.56 -8.26
N ILE A 208 -1.39 -0.33 -7.88
CA ILE A 208 -2.84 -0.17 -8.04
C ILE A 208 -3.54 -0.75 -6.80
N GLY A 209 -4.41 0.05 -6.18
CA GLY A 209 -5.28 -0.33 -5.07
C GLY A 209 -6.68 0.21 -5.31
N GLY A 210 -7.33 0.77 -4.28
CA GLY A 210 -8.65 1.38 -4.39
C GLY A 210 -9.86 0.43 -4.29
N ASP A 211 -11.05 1.00 -4.20
CA ASP A 211 -12.32 0.30 -3.89
C ASP A 211 -12.90 -0.53 -5.05
N HIS A 212 -12.21 -0.59 -6.20
CA HIS A 212 -12.54 -1.45 -7.34
C HIS A 212 -11.80 -2.80 -7.36
N ILE A 213 -10.93 -3.06 -6.38
CA ILE A 213 -10.26 -4.35 -6.20
C ILE A 213 -11.26 -5.36 -5.62
N ASP A 214 -11.18 -6.61 -6.08
CA ASP A 214 -11.94 -7.75 -5.55
C ASP A 214 -11.05 -8.99 -5.61
N ALA A 215 -11.11 -9.82 -4.58
CA ALA A 215 -10.28 -10.99 -4.43
C ALA A 215 -11.09 -12.21 -3.97
N ARG A 216 -10.80 -13.38 -4.55
CA ARG A 216 -11.53 -14.62 -4.30
C ARG A 216 -10.64 -15.85 -4.48
N THR A 217 -10.84 -16.87 -3.65
CA THR A 217 -10.27 -18.19 -3.91
C THR A 217 -10.93 -18.84 -5.14
N SER A 218 -10.12 -19.53 -5.92
CA SER A 218 -10.52 -20.43 -7.01
C SER A 218 -9.71 -21.73 -6.91
N MET A 219 -10.25 -22.83 -7.43
CA MET A 219 -9.59 -24.13 -7.44
C MET A 219 -9.33 -24.61 -8.87
N GLY A 220 -8.11 -25.03 -9.15
CA GLY A 220 -7.77 -25.81 -10.33
C GLY A 220 -7.63 -27.28 -9.96
N VAL A 221 -8.05 -28.18 -10.86
CA VAL A 221 -7.90 -29.65 -10.70
C VAL A 221 -7.47 -30.25 -12.03
N VAL A 222 -6.43 -31.07 -12.03
CA VAL A 222 -5.95 -31.80 -13.22
C VAL A 222 -5.57 -33.23 -12.90
N ALA A 223 -5.76 -34.13 -13.87
CA ALA A 223 -5.10 -35.43 -13.86
C ALA A 223 -3.62 -35.27 -14.27
N VAL A 224 -2.74 -35.97 -13.56
CA VAL A 224 -1.29 -36.04 -13.81
C VAL A 224 -1.03 -37.08 -14.90
N GLY A 225 -0.11 -36.78 -15.83
CA GLY A 225 0.09 -37.58 -17.05
C GLY A 225 1.07 -38.76 -16.94
N GLY A 226 1.71 -38.95 -15.79
CA GLY A 226 2.76 -39.95 -15.56
C GLY A 226 3.02 -40.14 -14.06
N ASP A 227 4.12 -40.81 -13.72
CA ASP A 227 4.40 -41.28 -12.34
C ASP A 227 4.79 -40.17 -11.34
N GLU A 228 5.14 -38.97 -11.83
CA GLU A 228 5.52 -37.80 -11.04
C GLU A 228 4.94 -36.50 -11.63
N ILE A 229 4.56 -35.58 -10.74
CA ILE A 229 4.08 -34.23 -11.10
C ILE A 229 5.23 -33.39 -11.65
N ASN A 230 5.03 -32.82 -12.85
CA ASN A 230 5.99 -31.96 -13.53
C ASN A 230 5.44 -30.53 -13.76
N ARG A 231 6.32 -29.63 -14.23
CA ARG A 231 5.98 -28.22 -14.50
C ARG A 231 4.81 -28.04 -15.48
N GLY A 232 4.58 -28.98 -16.40
CA GLY A 232 3.45 -28.96 -17.31
C GLY A 232 2.11 -29.30 -16.64
N ASP A 233 2.12 -30.15 -15.60
CA ASP A 233 0.92 -30.39 -14.80
C ASP A 233 0.57 -29.16 -13.96
N LEU A 234 1.58 -28.51 -13.38
CA LEU A 234 1.38 -27.29 -12.59
C LEU A 234 0.90 -26.11 -13.46
N GLN A 235 1.44 -25.97 -14.69
CA GLN A 235 0.91 -25.00 -15.64
C GLN A 235 -0.59 -25.23 -15.88
N ARG A 236 -0.99 -26.48 -16.20
CA ARG A 236 -2.39 -26.82 -16.47
C ARG A 236 -3.28 -26.59 -15.25
N VAL A 237 -2.83 -26.89 -14.02
CA VAL A 237 -3.67 -26.65 -12.83
C VAL A 237 -3.87 -25.15 -12.58
N HIS A 238 -2.88 -24.30 -12.84
CA HIS A 238 -3.04 -22.84 -12.78
C HIS A 238 -3.90 -22.28 -13.92
N GLU A 239 -3.84 -22.85 -15.13
CA GLU A 239 -4.75 -22.50 -16.23
C GLU A 239 -6.21 -22.79 -15.87
N VAL A 240 -6.50 -23.97 -15.30
CA VAL A 240 -7.85 -24.31 -14.82
C VAL A 240 -8.27 -23.40 -13.66
N ALA A 241 -7.40 -23.17 -12.66
CA ALA A 241 -7.71 -22.31 -11.52
C ALA A 241 -8.05 -20.87 -11.93
N ARG A 242 -7.41 -20.35 -12.98
CA ARG A 242 -7.61 -18.99 -13.51
C ARG A 242 -8.74 -18.89 -14.55
N ALA A 243 -9.34 -20.00 -14.99
CA ALA A 243 -10.42 -20.05 -15.98
C ALA A 243 -11.80 -19.60 -15.44
N VAL A 244 -11.82 -18.60 -14.55
CA VAL A 244 -13.04 -18.03 -13.94
C VAL A 244 -13.61 -16.96 -14.87
N PRO A 245 -14.93 -16.96 -15.18
CA PRO A 245 -15.54 -15.93 -16.01
C PRO A 245 -15.50 -14.56 -15.31
N LEU A 246 -14.85 -13.58 -15.95
CA LEU A 246 -14.85 -12.19 -15.51
C LEU A 246 -15.92 -11.36 -16.23
N PRO A 247 -16.55 -10.38 -15.55
CA PRO A 247 -17.35 -9.35 -16.21
C PRO A 247 -16.51 -8.52 -17.21
N PRO A 248 -17.08 -8.00 -18.31
CA PRO A 248 -16.32 -7.30 -19.37
C PRO A 248 -15.58 -6.02 -18.93
N ASP A 249 -15.97 -5.44 -17.80
CA ASP A 249 -15.37 -4.24 -17.19
C ASP A 249 -14.22 -4.56 -16.22
N ARG A 250 -13.84 -5.84 -16.06
CA ARG A 250 -12.80 -6.30 -15.12
C ARG A 250 -11.69 -7.11 -15.79
N GLU A 251 -10.49 -7.01 -15.24
CA GLU A 251 -9.32 -7.78 -15.67
C GLU A 251 -8.60 -8.42 -14.47
N PHE A 252 -7.87 -9.50 -14.73
CA PHE A 252 -6.99 -10.11 -13.72
C PHE A 252 -5.81 -9.19 -13.41
N LEU A 253 -5.55 -9.02 -12.11
CA LEU A 253 -4.43 -8.25 -11.59
C LEU A 253 -3.35 -9.19 -11.04
N HIS A 254 -3.73 -10.15 -10.18
CA HIS A 254 -2.87 -11.24 -9.71
C HIS A 254 -3.64 -12.56 -9.69
N ALA A 255 -2.91 -13.65 -9.79
CA ALA A 255 -3.30 -14.95 -9.25
C ALA A 255 -2.20 -15.35 -8.28
N ILE A 256 -2.53 -15.88 -7.09
CA ILE A 256 -1.56 -16.19 -6.04
C ILE A 256 -1.84 -17.61 -5.55
N PRO A 257 -0.98 -18.60 -5.84
CA PRO A 257 -1.11 -19.95 -5.27
C PRO A 257 -1.07 -19.89 -3.73
N GLN A 258 -1.97 -20.62 -3.08
CA GLN A 258 -2.02 -20.73 -1.61
C GLN A 258 -1.55 -22.11 -1.14
N GLU A 259 -2.00 -23.17 -1.81
CA GLU A 259 -1.73 -24.56 -1.44
C GLU A 259 -1.97 -25.50 -2.62
N TYR A 260 -1.27 -26.63 -2.62
CA TYR A 260 -1.54 -27.76 -3.53
C TYR A 260 -2.07 -28.97 -2.76
N GLU A 261 -2.91 -29.76 -3.43
CA GLU A 261 -3.36 -31.08 -2.97
C GLU A 261 -2.93 -32.14 -3.99
N VAL A 262 -2.34 -33.25 -3.52
CA VAL A 262 -1.92 -34.38 -4.36
C VAL A 262 -2.53 -35.66 -3.81
N ASP A 263 -3.39 -36.33 -4.59
CA ASP A 263 -4.13 -37.54 -4.18
C ASP A 263 -4.71 -37.48 -2.75
N HIS A 264 -5.32 -36.33 -2.40
CA HIS A 264 -5.91 -35.99 -1.09
C HIS A 264 -4.95 -35.66 0.05
N GLN A 265 -3.63 -35.59 -0.20
CA GLN A 265 -2.67 -34.96 0.69
C GLN A 265 -2.64 -33.44 0.50
N LYS A 266 -3.15 -32.70 1.48
CA LYS A 266 -3.11 -31.22 1.58
C LYS A 266 -1.80 -30.70 2.19
N GLY A 267 -1.64 -29.38 2.24
CA GLY A 267 -0.51 -28.69 2.87
C GLY A 267 0.76 -28.56 2.02
N ILE A 268 0.70 -28.91 0.73
CA ILE A 268 1.89 -28.95 -0.14
C ILE A 268 2.21 -27.54 -0.64
N LYS A 269 3.47 -27.09 -0.45
CA LYS A 269 3.98 -25.79 -0.95
C LYS A 269 4.63 -25.87 -2.34
N ASP A 270 5.24 -27.01 -2.71
CA ASP A 270 5.71 -27.33 -4.06
C ASP A 270 5.45 -28.82 -4.34
N PRO A 271 4.66 -29.19 -5.36
CA PRO A 271 4.32 -30.57 -5.67
C PRO A 271 5.24 -31.20 -6.74
N ILE A 272 6.22 -30.49 -7.29
CA ILE A 272 7.06 -31.02 -8.37
C ILE A 272 7.91 -32.20 -7.87
N GLY A 273 7.89 -33.31 -8.62
CA GLY A 273 8.56 -34.55 -8.25
C GLY A 273 7.81 -35.37 -7.18
N MET A 274 6.61 -34.95 -6.75
CA MET A 274 5.72 -35.83 -6.00
C MET A 274 4.99 -36.79 -6.95
N SER A 275 4.96 -38.07 -6.60
CA SER A 275 4.09 -39.03 -7.27
C SER A 275 2.63 -38.83 -6.87
N GLY A 276 1.74 -38.84 -7.85
CA GLY A 276 0.30 -38.78 -7.64
C GLY A 276 -0.47 -38.74 -8.96
N THR A 277 -1.75 -39.12 -8.92
CA THR A 277 -2.63 -39.20 -10.10
C THR A 277 -3.44 -37.93 -10.34
N ARG A 278 -3.69 -37.15 -9.28
CA ARG A 278 -4.51 -35.95 -9.26
C ARG A 278 -3.78 -34.83 -8.52
N LEU A 279 -3.70 -33.67 -9.18
CA LEU A 279 -3.14 -32.44 -8.64
C LEU A 279 -4.24 -31.37 -8.58
N GLU A 280 -4.39 -30.74 -7.42
CA GLU A 280 -5.22 -29.55 -7.24
C GLU A 280 -4.37 -28.36 -6.79
N ALA A 281 -4.85 -27.15 -7.09
CA ALA A 281 -4.25 -25.91 -6.61
C ALA A 281 -5.33 -24.94 -6.12
N GLU A 282 -5.22 -24.51 -4.86
CA GLU A 282 -5.95 -23.35 -4.35
C GLU A 282 -5.22 -22.08 -4.80
N VAL A 283 -5.93 -21.20 -5.52
CA VAL A 283 -5.37 -19.96 -6.06
C VAL A 283 -6.25 -18.77 -5.69
N TYR A 284 -5.67 -17.80 -4.99
CA TYR A 284 -6.32 -16.54 -4.65
C TYR A 284 -6.22 -15.58 -5.85
N LEU A 285 -7.34 -15.36 -6.53
CA LEU A 285 -7.44 -14.51 -7.71
C LEU A 285 -7.79 -13.08 -7.29
N VAL A 286 -7.00 -12.10 -7.74
CA VAL A 286 -7.27 -10.67 -7.55
C VAL A 286 -7.61 -10.04 -8.90
N THR A 287 -8.69 -9.25 -8.91
CA THR A 287 -9.21 -8.55 -10.10
C THR A 287 -9.37 -7.05 -9.82
N CYS A 288 -9.30 -6.25 -10.89
CA CYS A 288 -9.52 -4.80 -10.83
C CYS A 288 -10.45 -4.35 -11.96
N ALA A 289 -10.98 -3.12 -11.87
CA ALA A 289 -11.68 -2.51 -12.99
C ALA A 289 -10.71 -2.20 -14.15
N SER A 290 -10.98 -2.74 -15.34
CA SER A 290 -10.13 -2.59 -16.54
C SER A 290 -9.97 -1.13 -16.94
N SER A 291 -10.96 -0.29 -16.65
CA SER A 291 -10.93 1.16 -16.90
C SER A 291 -9.86 1.88 -16.06
N ALA A 292 -9.73 1.56 -14.78
CA ALA A 292 -8.76 2.17 -13.88
C ALA A 292 -7.33 1.75 -14.23
N ALA A 293 -7.10 0.45 -14.39
CA ALA A 293 -5.83 -0.10 -14.84
C ALA A 293 -5.42 0.46 -16.22
N THR A 294 -6.35 0.52 -17.18
CA THR A 294 -6.11 1.15 -18.50
C THR A 294 -5.72 2.63 -18.37
N ASN A 295 -6.36 3.40 -17.49
CA ASN A 295 -6.06 4.83 -17.34
C ASN A 295 -4.73 5.09 -16.61
N LEU A 296 -4.35 4.25 -15.64
CA LEU A 296 -3.01 4.24 -15.05
C LEU A 296 -1.94 3.94 -16.12
N ARG A 297 -2.11 2.86 -16.91
CA ARG A 297 -1.22 2.52 -18.03
C ARG A 297 -1.09 3.67 -19.03
N LYS A 298 -2.19 4.36 -19.38
CA LYS A 298 -2.18 5.55 -20.25
C LYS A 298 -1.40 6.73 -19.65
N ALA A 299 -1.57 7.03 -18.37
CA ALA A 299 -0.89 8.15 -17.71
C ALA A 299 0.64 7.93 -17.64
N VAL A 300 1.08 6.71 -17.31
CA VAL A 300 2.49 6.33 -17.25
C VAL A 300 3.13 6.37 -18.65
N ASN A 301 2.47 5.76 -19.65
CA ASN A 301 2.94 5.78 -21.04
C ASN A 301 3.03 7.20 -21.62
N ARG A 302 2.14 8.12 -21.23
CA ARG A 302 2.20 9.56 -21.61
C ARG A 302 3.25 10.35 -20.84
N ALA A 303 3.69 9.89 -19.68
CA ALA A 303 4.75 10.56 -18.90
C ALA A 303 6.12 10.36 -19.55
N GLY A 304 6.32 9.21 -20.22
CA GLY A 304 7.53 8.81 -20.93
C GLY A 304 7.98 7.37 -20.65
N TYR A 305 7.33 6.68 -19.71
CA TYR A 305 7.76 5.39 -19.16
C TYR A 305 6.79 4.28 -19.52
N LYS A 306 7.26 3.03 -19.55
CA LYS A 306 6.43 1.84 -19.77
C LYS A 306 6.03 1.23 -18.42
N VAL A 307 4.78 0.79 -18.29
CA VAL A 307 4.38 -0.09 -17.18
C VAL A 307 5.00 -1.48 -17.42
N GLN A 308 5.84 -1.95 -16.50
CA GLN A 308 6.37 -3.32 -16.51
C GLN A 308 5.29 -4.30 -16.01
N ALA A 309 4.72 -4.02 -14.85
CA ALA A 309 3.48 -4.63 -14.36
C ALA A 309 2.70 -3.65 -13.48
N LEU A 310 1.41 -3.93 -13.28
CA LEU A 310 0.64 -3.35 -12.18
C LEU A 310 0.73 -4.31 -11.00
N VAL A 311 1.06 -3.78 -9.82
CA VAL A 311 1.22 -4.55 -8.58
C VAL A 311 0.19 -4.07 -7.58
N LEU A 312 -0.43 -5.00 -6.86
CA LEU A 312 -1.46 -4.66 -5.89
C LEU A 312 -0.84 -3.91 -4.70
N SER A 313 -1.36 -2.73 -4.38
CA SER A 313 -0.85 -1.83 -3.34
C SER A 313 -0.58 -2.53 -1.98
N PRO A 314 -1.51 -3.30 -1.37
CA PRO A 314 -1.23 -3.99 -0.11
C PRO A 314 -0.23 -5.15 -0.25
N LEU A 315 -0.14 -5.82 -1.40
CA LEU A 315 0.81 -6.91 -1.64
C LEU A 315 2.26 -6.38 -1.71
N ALA A 316 2.47 -5.29 -2.45
CA ALA A 316 3.75 -4.58 -2.47
C ALA A 316 4.09 -4.08 -1.06
N THR A 317 3.16 -3.39 -0.42
CA THR A 317 3.34 -2.80 0.92
C THR A 317 3.68 -3.88 1.97
N ALA A 318 3.04 -5.05 1.90
CA ALA A 318 3.33 -6.20 2.76
C ALA A 318 4.79 -6.68 2.62
N ARG A 319 5.29 -6.85 1.38
CA ARG A 319 6.68 -7.25 1.12
C ARG A 319 7.69 -6.25 1.70
N ALA A 320 7.32 -4.98 1.83
CA ALA A 320 8.18 -3.93 2.39
C ALA A 320 8.29 -3.90 3.92
N VAL A 321 7.21 -4.24 4.66
CA VAL A 321 7.13 -4.00 6.12
C VAL A 321 6.74 -5.19 6.99
N LEU A 322 6.33 -6.32 6.39
CA LEU A 322 6.12 -7.59 7.10
C LEU A 322 7.34 -8.48 6.94
N THR A 323 7.75 -9.13 8.03
CA THR A 323 8.67 -10.27 8.00
C THR A 323 7.94 -11.52 7.50
N GLU A 324 8.68 -12.54 7.09
CA GLU A 324 8.07 -13.83 6.71
C GLU A 324 7.58 -14.60 7.95
N ASP A 325 8.26 -14.47 9.09
CA ASP A 325 7.87 -15.10 10.36
C ASP A 325 6.51 -14.58 10.87
N GLU A 326 6.22 -13.27 10.73
CA GLU A 326 4.89 -12.71 11.03
C GLU A 326 3.78 -13.27 10.13
N LYS A 327 4.07 -13.56 8.84
CA LYS A 327 3.08 -14.15 7.92
C LYS A 327 2.81 -15.62 8.22
N GLU A 328 3.81 -16.36 8.68
CA GLU A 328 3.66 -17.76 9.13
C GLU A 328 2.84 -17.82 10.43
N VAL A 329 3.14 -16.98 11.43
CA VAL A 329 2.39 -16.90 12.70
C VAL A 329 0.97 -16.34 12.54
N GLY A 330 0.79 -15.39 11.63
CA GLY A 330 -0.49 -14.75 11.31
C GLY A 330 -0.50 -13.27 11.67
N VAL A 331 -0.72 -12.40 10.67
CA VAL A 331 -0.59 -10.94 10.82
C VAL A 331 -1.52 -10.19 9.87
N ALA A 332 -2.08 -9.05 10.31
CA ALA A 332 -2.79 -8.13 9.42
C ALA A 332 -1.99 -6.85 9.17
N LEU A 333 -1.88 -6.48 7.90
CA LEU A 333 -1.41 -5.16 7.45
C LEU A 333 -2.62 -4.22 7.34
N VAL A 334 -2.55 -3.04 7.97
CA VAL A 334 -3.56 -1.98 7.83
C VAL A 334 -2.89 -0.69 7.34
N GLY A 335 -3.03 -0.40 6.06
CA GLY A 335 -2.44 0.75 5.38
C GLY A 335 -3.41 1.93 5.29
N VAL A 336 -3.31 2.91 6.18
CA VAL A 336 -4.16 4.11 6.16
C VAL A 336 -3.53 5.17 5.25
N GLY A 337 -3.99 5.17 3.99
CA GLY A 337 -3.64 6.15 2.97
C GLY A 337 -4.34 7.49 3.16
N ALA A 338 -4.45 8.24 2.05
CA ALA A 338 -5.15 9.53 2.04
C ALA A 338 -6.67 9.34 1.88
N ALA A 339 -7.11 8.69 0.80
CA ALA A 339 -8.54 8.53 0.50
C ALA A 339 -9.08 7.10 0.76
N THR A 340 -8.20 6.21 1.23
CA THR A 340 -8.34 4.75 1.25
C THR A 340 -7.64 4.17 2.47
N THR A 341 -8.16 3.06 3.00
CA THR A 341 -7.53 2.22 4.02
C THR A 341 -7.50 0.79 3.52
N GLU A 342 -6.31 0.25 3.31
CA GLU A 342 -6.11 -1.09 2.75
C GLU A 342 -5.87 -2.10 3.89
N VAL A 343 -6.52 -3.25 3.82
CA VAL A 343 -6.44 -4.33 4.80
C VAL A 343 -5.96 -5.59 4.09
N CYS A 344 -4.96 -6.27 4.65
CA CYS A 344 -4.46 -7.53 4.09
C CYS A 344 -3.99 -8.46 5.20
N ALA A 345 -4.55 -9.68 5.26
CA ALA A 345 -4.24 -10.66 6.29
C ALA A 345 -3.44 -11.84 5.74
N TYR A 346 -2.42 -12.26 6.48
CA TYR A 346 -1.61 -13.46 6.22
C TYR A 346 -1.76 -14.47 7.36
N GLN A 347 -1.62 -15.76 7.03
CA GLN A 347 -1.55 -16.87 7.98
C GLN A 347 -0.84 -18.05 7.29
N GLU A 348 0.07 -18.79 7.95
CA GLU A 348 0.84 -19.91 7.36
C GLU A 348 1.69 -19.52 6.13
N GLY A 349 2.10 -18.24 6.06
CA GLY A 349 2.80 -17.64 4.93
C GLY A 349 1.89 -17.27 3.75
N LYS A 350 0.63 -17.70 3.79
CA LYS A 350 -0.41 -17.54 2.75
C LYS A 350 -1.19 -16.26 2.96
N ILE A 351 -1.76 -15.71 1.88
CA ILE A 351 -2.61 -14.51 1.92
C ILE A 351 -4.08 -14.94 2.04
N ARG A 352 -4.74 -14.54 3.13
CA ARG A 352 -6.06 -15.03 3.51
C ARG A 352 -7.19 -14.02 3.28
N HIS A 353 -6.91 -12.72 3.42
CA HIS A 353 -7.88 -11.65 3.09
C HIS A 353 -7.21 -10.44 2.43
N ILE A 354 -7.97 -9.74 1.58
CA ILE A 354 -7.68 -8.41 1.04
C ILE A 354 -8.98 -7.61 1.02
N GLY A 355 -9.02 -6.47 1.72
CA GLY A 355 -10.12 -5.52 1.71
C GLY A 355 -9.61 -4.09 1.48
N VAL A 356 -10.45 -3.22 0.88
CA VAL A 356 -10.14 -1.80 0.71
C VAL A 356 -11.34 -0.96 1.14
N LEU A 357 -11.13 -0.09 2.12
CA LEU A 357 -12.15 0.79 2.69
C LEU A 357 -12.01 2.21 2.09
N PRO A 358 -13.08 2.86 1.62
CA PRO A 358 -13.03 4.14 0.87
C PRO A 358 -12.92 5.39 1.77
N LEU A 359 -12.10 5.28 2.82
CA LEU A 359 -11.87 6.24 3.91
C LEU A 359 -10.40 6.24 4.34
N GLY A 360 -9.86 7.40 4.73
CA GLY A 360 -8.47 7.53 5.16
C GLY A 360 -8.17 8.92 5.74
N GLY A 361 -6.91 9.36 5.68
CA GLY A 361 -6.48 10.65 6.24
C GLY A 361 -7.21 11.88 5.69
N ASP A 362 -7.75 11.85 4.47
CA ASP A 362 -8.56 12.94 3.90
C ASP A 362 -9.94 13.01 4.57
N THR A 363 -10.48 11.90 5.09
CA THR A 363 -11.71 11.90 5.89
C THR A 363 -11.48 12.68 7.19
N VAL A 364 -10.34 12.47 7.86
CA VAL A 364 -9.91 13.27 9.04
C VAL A 364 -9.85 14.77 8.69
N THR A 365 -9.29 15.11 7.53
CA THR A 365 -9.22 16.52 7.08
C THR A 365 -10.60 17.11 6.82
N ASN A 366 -11.54 16.35 6.24
CA ASN A 366 -12.90 16.82 6.00
C ASN A 366 -13.71 17.05 7.29
N ASP A 367 -13.50 16.23 8.33
CA ASP A 367 -14.14 16.47 9.62
C ASP A 367 -13.50 17.67 10.36
N LEU A 368 -12.20 17.90 10.21
CA LEU A 368 -11.54 19.14 10.66
C LEU A 368 -12.04 20.38 9.91
N VAL A 369 -12.31 20.31 8.60
CA VAL A 369 -12.97 21.39 7.83
C VAL A 369 -14.33 21.74 8.46
N ARG A 370 -15.11 20.74 8.86
CA ARG A 370 -16.46 20.91 9.43
C ARG A 370 -16.43 21.42 10.87
N GLY A 371 -15.62 20.81 11.74
CA GLY A 371 -15.54 21.17 13.16
C GLY A 371 -14.80 22.48 13.45
N LEU A 372 -13.90 22.89 12.55
CA LEU A 372 -13.13 24.13 12.70
C LEU A 372 -13.60 25.26 11.77
N SER A 373 -14.48 24.99 10.80
CA SER A 373 -14.96 25.93 9.78
C SER A 373 -13.84 26.63 9.00
N ILE A 374 -12.78 25.89 8.65
CA ILE A 374 -11.61 26.39 7.90
C ILE A 374 -11.45 25.66 6.54
N PRO A 375 -10.80 26.28 5.52
CA PRO A 375 -10.56 25.63 4.23
C PRO A 375 -9.73 24.34 4.34
N PHE A 376 -9.95 23.39 3.43
CA PHE A 376 -9.29 22.07 3.42
C PHE A 376 -7.75 22.14 3.51
N ALA A 377 -7.12 23.11 2.85
CA ALA A 377 -5.66 23.31 2.92
C ALA A 377 -5.17 23.68 4.33
N GLU A 378 -5.98 24.42 5.10
CA GLU A 378 -5.67 24.83 6.46
C GLU A 378 -6.05 23.74 7.47
N ALA A 379 -7.13 22.99 7.22
CA ALA A 379 -7.45 21.77 7.97
C ALA A 379 -6.36 20.70 7.82
N GLN A 380 -5.80 20.52 6.62
CA GLN A 380 -4.67 19.60 6.39
C GLN A 380 -3.43 20.04 7.18
N ARG A 381 -3.09 21.34 7.15
CA ARG A 381 -1.99 21.90 7.97
C ARG A 381 -2.24 21.74 9.47
N ALA A 382 -3.47 21.95 9.93
CA ALA A 382 -3.84 21.77 11.33
C ALA A 382 -3.65 20.30 11.77
N LYS A 383 -4.11 19.35 10.94
CA LYS A 383 -3.87 17.91 11.14
C LYS A 383 -2.38 17.56 11.18
N GLU A 384 -1.59 18.06 10.22
CA GLU A 384 -0.15 17.77 10.10
C GLU A 384 0.71 18.38 11.21
N ARG A 385 0.28 19.50 11.82
CA ARG A 385 1.06 20.24 12.83
C ARG A 385 0.60 20.01 14.27
N HIS A 386 -0.70 19.77 14.48
CA HIS A 386 -1.33 19.78 15.81
C HIS A 386 -2.20 18.55 16.07
N GLY A 387 -2.49 17.74 15.04
CA GLY A 387 -3.31 16.53 15.15
C GLY A 387 -2.64 15.44 15.99
N VAL A 388 -3.43 14.81 16.84
CA VAL A 388 -3.07 13.68 17.69
C VAL A 388 -4.23 12.69 17.65
N ALA A 389 -3.96 11.40 17.49
CA ALA A 389 -4.95 10.34 17.38
C ALA A 389 -5.47 9.82 18.74
N PHE A 390 -4.89 10.29 19.84
CA PHE A 390 -5.28 9.96 21.21
C PHE A 390 -5.21 11.25 22.05
N ALA A 391 -6.35 11.87 22.35
CA ALA A 391 -6.45 13.22 22.88
C ALA A 391 -5.90 13.36 24.31
N GLN A 392 -5.80 12.26 25.06
CA GLN A 392 -5.18 12.22 26.39
C GLN A 392 -3.70 12.65 26.41
N LEU A 393 -3.04 12.74 25.24
CA LEU A 393 -1.67 13.24 25.09
C LEU A 393 -1.57 14.77 24.87
N VAL A 394 -2.69 15.49 24.91
CA VAL A 394 -2.76 16.95 24.69
C VAL A 394 -3.03 17.67 26.01
N ASP A 395 -2.31 18.75 26.27
CA ASP A 395 -2.59 19.64 27.40
C ASP A 395 -3.92 20.39 27.14
N PRO A 396 -4.94 20.29 28.02
CA PRO A 396 -6.20 21.01 27.87
C PRO A 396 -6.07 22.55 27.86
N GLN A 397 -4.93 23.10 28.28
CA GLN A 397 -4.63 24.54 28.18
C GLN A 397 -3.95 24.93 26.85
N GLU A 398 -3.52 23.96 26.03
CA GLU A 398 -2.85 24.26 24.76
C GLU A 398 -3.85 24.81 23.72
N THR A 399 -3.55 26.00 23.20
CA THR A 399 -4.31 26.61 22.11
C THR A 399 -3.44 26.81 20.87
N VAL A 400 -4.06 26.70 19.70
CA VAL A 400 -3.42 26.92 18.40
C VAL A 400 -4.13 28.05 17.66
N GLU A 401 -3.36 28.84 16.92
CA GLU A 401 -3.87 29.89 16.06
C GLU A 401 -4.31 29.29 14.70
N LEU A 402 -5.56 29.55 14.32
CA LEU A 402 -6.16 29.11 13.07
C LEU A 402 -6.85 30.28 12.34
N PRO A 403 -7.11 30.17 11.03
CA PRO A 403 -7.89 31.16 10.30
C PRO A 403 -9.26 31.44 10.93
N GLY A 404 -9.63 32.72 10.97
CA GLY A 404 -10.95 33.20 11.36
C GLY A 404 -11.95 33.19 10.20
N PRO A 405 -13.22 33.56 10.44
CA PRO A 405 -14.26 33.57 9.41
C PRO A 405 -14.05 34.63 8.32
N GLY A 406 -13.39 35.75 8.64
CA GLY A 406 -13.08 36.82 7.69
C GLY A 406 -11.68 36.72 7.07
N PRO A 407 -11.46 37.23 5.85
CA PRO A 407 -10.13 37.27 5.22
C PRO A 407 -9.10 37.97 6.12
N GLY A 408 -7.96 37.30 6.36
CA GLY A 408 -6.87 37.83 7.19
C GLY A 408 -7.14 37.83 8.70
N GLN A 409 -8.31 37.36 9.16
CA GLN A 409 -8.55 37.13 10.59
C GLN A 409 -7.92 35.82 11.04
N THR A 410 -7.52 35.76 12.30
CA THR A 410 -7.16 34.52 13.00
C THR A 410 -7.98 34.38 14.29
N ARG A 411 -8.01 33.16 14.85
CA ARG A 411 -8.67 32.83 16.12
C ARG A 411 -7.87 31.74 16.84
N HIS A 412 -7.84 31.81 18.17
CA HIS A 412 -7.33 30.71 18.98
C HIS A 412 -8.40 29.62 19.11
N VAL A 413 -7.96 28.36 19.07
CA VAL A 413 -8.78 27.17 19.28
C VAL A 413 -8.02 26.23 20.21
N ALA A 414 -8.70 25.61 21.18
CA ALA A 414 -8.08 24.57 22.01
C ALA A 414 -7.61 23.40 21.13
N ARG A 415 -6.34 22.98 21.27
CA ARG A 415 -5.79 21.84 20.52
C ARG A 415 -6.53 20.55 20.83
N GLU A 416 -7.05 20.43 22.05
CA GLU A 416 -7.94 19.36 22.49
C GLU A 416 -9.12 19.13 21.51
N LEU A 417 -9.71 20.18 20.93
CA LEU A 417 -10.79 20.04 19.93
C LEU A 417 -10.31 19.39 18.63
N ILE A 418 -9.08 19.72 18.20
CA ILE A 418 -8.45 19.09 17.02
C ILE A 418 -8.19 17.61 17.32
N ALA A 419 -7.67 17.31 18.51
CA ALA A 419 -7.36 15.95 18.92
C ALA A 419 -8.63 15.08 19.00
N HIS A 420 -9.71 15.55 19.63
CA HIS A 420 -10.98 14.82 19.66
C HIS A 420 -11.54 14.51 18.27
N ILE A 421 -11.47 15.46 17.31
CA ILE A 421 -11.93 15.23 15.92
C ILE A 421 -11.04 14.19 15.21
N VAL A 422 -9.72 14.22 15.45
CA VAL A 422 -8.78 13.26 14.86
C VAL A 422 -8.95 11.87 15.48
N GLU A 423 -9.05 11.76 16.80
CA GLU A 423 -9.29 10.53 17.55
C GLU A 423 -10.60 9.86 17.11
N GLN A 424 -11.74 10.57 17.12
CA GLN A 424 -13.03 10.00 16.70
C GLN A 424 -13.01 9.46 15.27
N ARG A 425 -12.32 10.14 14.34
CA ARG A 425 -12.18 9.63 12.96
C ARG A 425 -11.21 8.47 12.87
N MET A 426 -10.14 8.43 13.68
CA MET A 426 -9.23 7.28 13.71
C MET A 426 -9.88 6.04 14.34
N ASP A 427 -10.74 6.22 15.36
CA ASP A 427 -11.58 5.17 15.94
C ASP A 427 -12.46 4.53 14.86
N GLU A 428 -13.19 5.35 14.10
CA GLU A 428 -14.06 4.87 13.02
C GLU A 428 -13.26 4.17 11.90
N ILE A 429 -12.06 4.67 11.56
CA ILE A 429 -11.17 4.03 10.57
C ILE A 429 -10.68 2.66 11.05
N PHE A 430 -10.21 2.55 12.30
CA PHE A 430 -9.70 1.28 12.84
C PHE A 430 -10.81 0.30 13.15
N GLY A 431 -11.94 0.73 13.71
CA GLY A 431 -13.12 -0.11 13.94
C GLY A 431 -13.72 -0.67 12.65
N LEU A 432 -13.72 0.09 11.55
CA LEU A 432 -14.12 -0.44 10.24
C LEU A 432 -13.09 -1.44 9.67
N ALA A 433 -11.79 -1.23 9.88
CA ALA A 433 -10.75 -2.18 9.50
C ALA A 433 -10.82 -3.48 10.33
N GLN A 434 -11.17 -3.39 11.62
CA GLN A 434 -11.41 -4.53 12.49
C GLN A 434 -12.62 -5.33 12.02
N GLN A 435 -13.76 -4.68 11.80
CA GLN A 435 -14.97 -5.33 11.25
C GLN A 435 -14.69 -6.03 9.92
N GLU A 436 -13.75 -5.54 9.11
CA GLU A 436 -13.34 -6.17 7.87
C GLU A 436 -12.51 -7.46 8.09
N LEU A 437 -11.64 -7.49 9.11
CA LEU A 437 -10.92 -8.69 9.54
C LEU A 437 -11.82 -9.72 10.23
N GLU A 438 -12.85 -9.26 10.95
CA GLU A 438 -13.88 -10.09 11.59
C GLU A 438 -14.80 -10.75 10.54
N LYS A 439 -15.29 -9.98 9.55
CA LYS A 439 -16.10 -10.51 8.42
C LYS A 439 -15.37 -11.58 7.60
N ALA A 440 -14.05 -11.50 7.52
CA ALA A 440 -13.21 -12.47 6.83
C ALA A 440 -12.76 -13.65 7.72
N GLU A 441 -13.25 -13.74 8.96
CA GLU A 441 -12.96 -14.81 9.93
C GLU A 441 -11.46 -15.00 10.26
N VAL A 442 -10.64 -13.97 10.02
CA VAL A 442 -9.17 -13.99 10.24
C VAL A 442 -8.72 -13.34 11.55
N MET A 443 -9.53 -12.46 12.16
CA MET A 443 -9.13 -11.65 13.33
C MET A 443 -8.56 -12.49 14.49
N ASP A 444 -9.23 -13.59 14.86
CA ASP A 444 -8.81 -14.50 15.95
C ASP A 444 -7.52 -15.30 15.64
N ARG A 445 -6.99 -15.19 14.41
CA ARG A 445 -5.85 -15.97 13.90
C ARG A 445 -4.57 -15.13 13.73
N LEU A 446 -4.63 -13.84 14.09
CA LEU A 446 -3.54 -12.89 13.92
C LEU A 446 -2.53 -12.98 15.09
N GLY A 447 -1.83 -14.11 15.22
CA GLY A 447 -0.94 -14.39 16.36
C GLY A 447 0.23 -13.40 16.54
N ALA A 448 0.65 -12.72 15.48
CA ALA A 448 1.65 -11.65 15.50
C ALA A 448 1.01 -10.23 15.55
N GLY A 449 -0.32 -10.14 15.57
CA GLY A 449 -1.08 -8.90 15.69
C GLY A 449 -1.18 -8.11 14.37
N ILE A 450 -1.04 -6.79 14.48
CA ILE A 450 -1.35 -5.84 13.41
C ILE A 450 -0.17 -4.89 13.13
N VAL A 451 0.12 -4.70 11.85
CA VAL A 451 1.16 -3.79 11.36
C VAL A 451 0.50 -2.63 10.61
N LEU A 452 0.56 -1.44 11.20
CA LEU A 452 0.01 -0.22 10.59
C LEU A 452 1.00 0.41 9.62
N THR A 453 0.52 0.98 8.52
CA THR A 453 1.37 1.64 7.51
C THR A 453 0.63 2.77 6.79
N GLY A 454 1.28 3.44 5.84
CA GLY A 454 0.71 4.53 5.06
C GLY A 454 0.94 5.93 5.64
N GLY A 455 0.48 6.95 4.92
CA GLY A 455 0.79 8.35 5.22
C GLY A 455 0.22 8.86 6.55
N THR A 456 -0.89 8.30 7.01
CA THR A 456 -1.60 8.74 8.22
C THR A 456 -0.91 8.29 9.52
N MET A 457 -0.02 7.31 9.45
CA MET A 457 0.83 6.85 10.59
C MET A 457 1.92 7.84 11.02
N ALA A 458 1.84 9.10 10.55
CA ALA A 458 2.62 10.22 11.05
C ALA A 458 1.91 11.03 12.15
N LEU A 459 0.65 10.69 12.49
CA LEU A 459 -0.04 11.25 13.66
C LEU A 459 0.58 10.75 14.96
N ASN A 460 0.70 11.63 15.96
CA ASN A 460 1.09 11.23 17.32
C ASN A 460 -0.08 10.48 18.01
N GLY A 461 0.19 9.58 18.96
CA GLY A 461 -0.84 8.80 19.66
C GLY A 461 -1.48 7.67 18.83
N ILE A 462 -0.94 7.36 17.65
CA ILE A 462 -1.57 6.43 16.69
C ILE A 462 -1.44 4.95 17.10
N LEU A 463 -0.43 4.60 17.90
CA LEU A 463 -0.23 3.24 18.39
C LEU A 463 -1.15 2.95 19.57
N GLU A 464 -1.21 3.90 20.51
CA GLU A 464 -2.08 3.91 21.68
C GLU A 464 -3.54 3.76 21.25
N MET A 465 -3.96 4.56 20.27
CA MET A 465 -5.31 4.49 19.72
C MET A 465 -5.59 3.13 19.04
N ALA A 466 -4.69 2.65 18.19
CA ALA A 466 -4.90 1.38 17.50
C ALA A 466 -4.91 0.18 18.46
N GLN A 467 -4.08 0.17 19.50
CA GLN A 467 -4.08 -0.86 20.54
C GLN A 467 -5.40 -0.85 21.33
N GLN A 468 -5.98 0.33 21.57
CA GLN A 468 -7.31 0.46 22.19
C GLN A 468 -8.42 -0.06 21.28
N CYS A 469 -8.43 0.27 19.99
CA CYS A 469 -9.45 -0.20 19.05
C CYS A 469 -9.37 -1.71 18.82
N PHE A 470 -8.22 -2.22 18.37
CA PHE A 470 -8.08 -3.61 17.91
C PHE A 470 -7.94 -4.65 19.03
N ALA A 471 -7.70 -4.22 20.28
CA ALA A 471 -7.44 -5.10 21.44
C ALA A 471 -6.32 -6.16 21.23
N ALA A 472 -5.38 -5.88 20.31
CA ALA A 472 -4.33 -6.79 19.84
C ALA A 472 -2.93 -6.12 19.91
N PRO A 473 -1.82 -6.87 19.77
CA PRO A 473 -0.51 -6.28 19.56
C PRO A 473 -0.49 -5.44 18.28
N VAL A 474 -0.05 -4.18 18.36
CA VAL A 474 0.05 -3.29 17.20
C VAL A 474 1.43 -2.64 17.12
N ARG A 475 2.04 -2.63 15.93
CA ARG A 475 3.26 -1.88 15.59
C ARG A 475 3.09 -1.04 14.33
N VAL A 476 3.93 -0.01 14.15
CA VAL A 476 4.05 0.69 12.87
C VAL A 476 5.09 -0.02 11.99
N GLY A 477 4.75 -0.25 10.72
CA GLY A 477 5.63 -0.79 9.70
C GLY A 477 6.42 0.29 8.97
N VAL A 478 7.74 0.13 8.90
CA VAL A 478 8.66 0.97 8.11
C VAL A 478 9.57 0.08 7.25
N PRO A 479 9.90 0.47 6.01
CA PRO A 479 10.91 -0.23 5.22
C PRO A 479 12.29 -0.03 5.83
N SER A 480 13.02 -1.12 6.09
CA SER A 480 14.31 -1.09 6.78
C SER A 480 15.22 -2.26 6.36
N GLU A 481 14.74 -3.49 6.50
CA GLU A 481 15.47 -4.70 6.10
C GLU A 481 15.85 -4.67 4.62
N GLY A 482 17.02 -5.23 4.28
CA GLY A 482 17.48 -5.39 2.89
C GLY A 482 17.73 -4.07 2.12
N LEU A 483 17.69 -2.91 2.79
CA LEU A 483 17.91 -1.60 2.17
C LEU A 483 19.28 -1.02 2.52
N SER A 484 19.92 -0.42 1.52
CA SER A 484 21.19 0.29 1.62
C SER A 484 21.19 1.55 0.75
N GLY A 485 22.27 2.34 0.76
CA GLY A 485 22.31 3.62 0.05
C GLY A 485 21.47 4.66 0.76
N LEU A 486 20.51 5.29 0.08
CA LEU A 486 19.63 6.31 0.67
C LEU A 486 18.48 5.71 1.52
N ALA A 487 18.72 4.62 2.25
CA ALA A 487 17.69 3.88 3.01
C ALA A 487 16.90 4.78 3.99
N ASP A 488 17.59 5.67 4.71
CA ASP A 488 16.96 6.63 5.66
C ASP A 488 15.93 7.56 5.01
N SER A 489 16.01 7.79 3.70
CA SER A 489 15.04 8.62 2.97
C SER A 489 13.69 7.92 2.79
N VAL A 490 13.68 6.57 2.77
CA VAL A 490 12.47 5.73 2.63
C VAL A 490 12.04 5.03 3.91
N ALA A 491 12.79 5.15 5.01
CA ALA A 491 12.52 4.57 6.33
C ALA A 491 11.33 5.22 7.07
N ARG A 492 10.18 5.37 6.40
CA ARG A 492 8.93 5.98 6.93
C ARG A 492 7.70 5.28 6.32
N PRO A 493 6.57 5.17 7.04
CA PRO A 493 5.41 4.39 6.56
C PRO A 493 4.77 4.91 5.26
N ARG A 494 5.04 6.18 4.91
CA ARG A 494 4.61 6.82 3.65
C ARG A 494 5.37 6.39 2.39
N PHE A 495 6.37 5.50 2.52
CA PHE A 495 7.16 4.94 1.42
C PHE A 495 7.06 3.41 1.31
N SER A 496 6.26 2.78 2.18
CA SER A 496 6.12 1.32 2.23
C SER A 496 5.69 0.72 0.90
N THR A 497 4.69 1.31 0.24
CA THR A 497 4.20 0.84 -1.07
C THR A 497 5.27 0.95 -2.16
N VAL A 498 5.89 2.12 -2.35
CA VAL A 498 6.90 2.32 -3.42
C VAL A 498 8.17 1.50 -3.21
N THR A 499 8.57 1.26 -1.95
CA THR A 499 9.67 0.36 -1.60
C THR A 499 9.31 -1.09 -1.86
N GLY A 500 8.06 -1.45 -1.56
CA GLY A 500 7.46 -2.73 -1.90
C GLY A 500 7.45 -3.06 -3.38
N LEU A 501 7.18 -2.06 -4.24
CA LEU A 501 7.25 -2.22 -5.70
C LEU A 501 8.67 -2.57 -6.17
N CYS A 502 9.70 -1.99 -5.54
CA CYS A 502 11.09 -2.29 -5.90
C CYS A 502 11.52 -3.68 -5.40
N LEU A 503 11.08 -4.09 -4.21
CA LEU A 503 11.32 -5.45 -3.69
C LEU A 503 10.60 -6.51 -4.54
N TYR A 504 9.33 -6.29 -4.86
CA TYR A 504 8.54 -7.16 -5.74
C TYR A 504 9.14 -7.24 -7.15
N GLY A 505 9.64 -6.12 -7.69
CA GLY A 505 10.36 -6.09 -8.97
C GLY A 505 11.73 -6.77 -8.92
N ALA A 506 12.35 -6.89 -7.73
CA ALA A 506 13.61 -7.59 -7.52
C ALA A 506 13.43 -9.10 -7.43
N ASP A 507 12.40 -9.54 -6.69
CA ASP A 507 11.94 -10.93 -6.68
C ASP A 507 11.69 -11.41 -8.13
N ARG A 508 11.02 -10.58 -8.96
CA ARG A 508 10.70 -10.82 -10.39
C ARG A 508 11.85 -10.59 -11.38
N PHE A 509 13.00 -10.06 -10.96
CA PHE A 509 14.10 -9.70 -11.88
C PHE A 509 14.70 -10.95 -12.55
N HIS A 510 14.78 -12.06 -11.80
CA HIS A 510 15.33 -13.33 -12.25
C HIS A 510 14.37 -14.12 -13.17
N GLU A 511 13.06 -14.04 -12.94
CA GLU A 511 12.04 -14.71 -13.77
C GLU A 511 12.03 -14.17 -15.22
N THR A 512 12.20 -12.85 -15.35
CA THR A 512 11.96 -12.09 -16.59
C THR A 512 13.23 -11.67 -17.34
N GLY A 513 14.31 -11.35 -16.63
CA GLY A 513 15.51 -10.73 -17.23
C GLY A 513 15.30 -9.30 -17.77
N GLU A 514 14.13 -8.69 -17.55
CA GLU A 514 13.83 -7.31 -17.95
C GLU A 514 14.02 -6.36 -16.76
N GLY A 515 15.16 -5.67 -16.71
CA GLY A 515 15.37 -4.56 -15.78
C GLY A 515 14.60 -3.28 -16.19
N ALA A 516 14.74 -2.23 -15.39
CA ALA A 516 14.11 -0.92 -15.63
C ALA A 516 14.67 -0.13 -16.84
N SER A 517 15.53 -0.75 -17.67
CA SER A 517 16.16 -0.14 -18.85
C SER A 517 16.32 -1.14 -20.01
N THR A 518 15.68 -0.90 -21.16
CA THR A 518 15.69 -1.79 -22.36
C THR A 518 17.04 -1.99 -23.07
N LEU A 519 18.16 -1.49 -22.53
CA LEU A 519 19.48 -1.62 -23.17
C LEU A 519 20.30 -2.84 -22.69
N SER A 520 19.74 -3.68 -21.80
CA SER A 520 20.32 -4.98 -21.40
C SER A 520 19.59 -6.21 -21.97
N SER A 521 18.33 -6.06 -22.42
CA SER A 521 17.45 -7.17 -22.82
C SER A 521 17.61 -7.57 -24.28
N ASN A 522 18.06 -8.80 -24.56
CA ASN A 522 18.02 -9.40 -25.90
C ASN A 522 16.56 -9.58 -26.35
N TRP A 523 16.25 -9.13 -27.56
CA TRP A 523 14.89 -8.76 -28.01
C TRP A 523 13.97 -9.93 -28.44
N LEU A 524 14.29 -11.18 -28.07
CA LEU A 524 13.65 -12.39 -28.59
C LEU A 524 13.08 -13.29 -27.48
N THR A 525 11.90 -12.93 -26.95
CA THR A 525 10.73 -13.84 -26.85
C THR A 525 9.49 -13.05 -26.43
N ARG A 526 8.56 -12.80 -27.37
CA ARG A 526 7.14 -12.62 -27.05
C ARG A 526 6.43 -13.94 -27.32
N ILE A 527 5.34 -14.21 -26.59
CA ILE A 527 4.67 -15.52 -26.46
C ILE A 527 5.50 -16.46 -25.56
N GLY A 528 4.97 -16.79 -24.37
CA GLY A 528 5.61 -17.73 -23.40
C GLY A 528 6.00 -17.17 -22.02
N ALA A 529 5.66 -15.93 -21.68
CA ALA A 529 6.05 -15.30 -20.41
C ALA A 529 5.23 -15.75 -19.18
N TRP A 530 4.00 -16.21 -19.38
CA TRP A 530 2.96 -16.37 -18.36
C TRP A 530 3.13 -17.61 -17.45
N VAL A 531 3.82 -18.65 -17.94
CA VAL A 531 4.07 -19.91 -17.19
C VAL A 531 5.15 -19.73 -16.11
N ARG A 532 5.95 -18.65 -16.21
CA ARG A 532 6.97 -18.26 -15.22
C ARG A 532 6.47 -17.21 -14.22
N GLU A 533 5.17 -16.98 -14.12
CA GLU A 533 4.58 -16.07 -13.10
C GLU A 533 4.72 -16.60 -11.65
N PHE A 534 5.26 -17.81 -11.44
CA PHE A 534 5.26 -18.54 -10.15
C PHE A 534 6.56 -19.29 -9.77
N PHE A 535 7.63 -19.22 -10.58
CA PHE A 535 8.88 -19.99 -10.38
C PHE A 535 10.13 -19.29 -10.93
#